data_AF-A0A8S4QCH3-F1
#
_entry.id   AF-A0A8S4QCH3-F1
#
_cell.length_a   1.000
_cell.length_b   1.000
_cell.length_c   1.000
_cell.angle_alpha   90.00
_cell.angle_beta   90.00
_cell.angle_gamma   90.00
#
_symmetry.space_group_name_H-M   'P 1'
#
loop_
_entity.id
_entity.type
_entity.pdbx_description
1 polymer ?
#
loop_
_entity_poly.entity_id
_entity_poly.type
_entity_poly.pdbx_seq_one_letter_code
_entity_poly.pdbx_strand_id
1 'polypeptide(L)' 'MATPPDSPVEEHAYELEPSRTPKPIPVALEELCRQTKFTKQEIRVMYRGFKT' A
#
# COMPACT_ATOMS: atom_id res chain seq x y z
N MET A 1 -16.69 12.16 -41.22
CA MET A 1 -15.87 11.31 -40.34
C MET A 1 -15.07 12.24 -39.45
N ALA A 2 -15.38 12.31 -38.16
CA ALA A 2 -14.62 13.14 -37.21
C ALA A 2 -13.46 12.30 -36.66
N THR A 3 -12.23 12.64 -37.01
CA THR A 3 -11.02 12.06 -36.43
C THR A 3 -10.95 12.48 -34.96
N PRO A 4 -10.76 11.55 -33.99
CA PRO A 4 -10.65 11.93 -32.59
C PRO A 4 -9.40 12.81 -32.39
N PRO A 5 -9.44 13.79 -31.48
CA PRO A 5 -8.27 14.63 -31.18
C PRO A 5 -7.14 13.76 -30.63
N ASP A 6 -5.91 14.07 -31.04
CA ASP A 6 -4.68 13.47 -30.52
C ASP A 6 -4.70 13.60 -29.00
N SER A 7 -4.91 12.48 -28.30
CA SER A 7 -4.89 12.47 -26.84
C SER A 7 -3.47 12.78 -26.41
N PRO A 8 -3.21 13.78 -25.55
CA PRO A 8 -1.92 13.94 -24.91
C PRO A 8 -1.80 12.81 -23.88
N VAL A 9 -1.51 11.62 -24.36
CA VAL A 9 -1.04 10.52 -23.52
C VAL A 9 0.43 10.84 -23.27
N GLU A 10 0.67 11.75 -22.34
CA GLU A 10 1.84 11.59 -21.48
C GLU A 10 1.58 10.32 -20.67
N GLU A 11 1.88 9.19 -21.30
CA GLU A 11 2.16 7.94 -20.63
C GLU A 11 3.41 8.20 -19.79
N HIS A 12 3.23 8.87 -18.66
CA HIS A 12 4.03 8.60 -17.51
C HIS A 12 3.71 7.16 -17.13
N ALA A 13 4.32 6.23 -17.86
CA ALA A 13 4.71 4.96 -17.32
C ALA A 13 5.45 5.32 -16.04
N TYR A 14 4.75 5.18 -14.91
CA TYR A 14 5.41 5.14 -13.63
C TYR A 14 6.29 3.90 -13.72
N GLU A 15 7.51 4.04 -14.24
CA GLU A 15 8.55 3.07 -14.03
C GLU A 15 8.62 2.94 -12.51
N LEU A 16 8.01 1.87 -11.98
CA LEU A 16 8.35 1.39 -10.66
C LEU A 16 9.81 0.97 -10.81
N GLU A 17 10.71 1.94 -10.64
CA GLU A 17 12.09 1.72 -10.22
C GLU A 17 12.08 0.49 -9.33
N PRO A 18 12.94 -0.53 -9.56
CA PRO A 18 12.97 -1.72 -8.74
C PRO A 18 13.15 -1.26 -7.31
N SER A 19 12.02 -1.18 -6.60
CA SER A 19 11.95 -0.57 -5.30
C SER A 19 12.95 -1.38 -4.51
N ARG A 20 13.97 -0.71 -3.97
CA ARG A 20 14.70 -1.25 -2.83
C ARG A 20 13.65 -1.35 -1.74
N THR A 21 12.80 -2.38 -1.84
CA THR A 21 11.59 -2.51 -1.04
C THR A 21 12.11 -2.43 0.38
N PRO A 22 11.78 -1.35 1.11
CA PRO A 22 12.25 -1.24 2.47
C PRO A 22 11.78 -2.52 3.13
N LYS A 23 12.73 -3.32 3.65
CA LYS A 23 12.36 -4.55 4.36
C LYS A 23 11.26 -4.14 5.32
N PRO A 24 10.07 -4.77 5.28
CA PRO A 24 8.97 -4.34 6.11
C PRO A 24 9.48 -4.37 7.56
N ILE A 25 9.69 -3.19 8.13
CA ILE A 25 10.18 -3.08 9.49
C ILE A 25 9.02 -3.59 10.34
N PRO A 26 9.22 -4.64 11.14
CA PRO A 26 8.16 -5.15 11.98
C PRO A 26 7.73 -4.05 12.94
N VAL A 27 6.57 -3.46 12.68
CA VAL A 27 5.96 -2.46 13.56
C VAL A 27 5.46 -3.18 14.80
N ALA A 28 5.84 -2.68 15.98
CA ALA A 28 5.40 -3.25 17.25
C ALA A 28 3.88 -3.11 17.44
N LEU A 29 3.25 -4.10 18.10
CA LEU A 29 1.80 -4.07 18.35
C LEU A 29 1.40 -2.87 19.22
N GLU A 30 2.24 -2.46 20.16
CA GLU A 30 2.02 -1.29 21.01
C GLU A 30 1.91 0.00 20.19
N GLU A 31 2.76 0.14 19.16
CA GLU A 31 2.76 1.31 18.29
C GLU A 31 1.50 1.32 17.41
N LEU A 32 1.09 0.16 16.89
CA LEU A 32 -0.16 0.03 16.14
C LEU A 32 -1.38 0.35 17.01
N CYS A 33 -1.39 -0.07 18.27
CA CYS A 33 -2.44 0.31 19.22
C CYS A 33 -2.49 1.82 19.47
N ARG A 34 -1.34 2.50 19.46
CA ARG A 34 -1.26 3.95 19.65
C ARG A 34 -1.74 4.72 18.43
N GLN A 35 -1.40 4.24 17.24
CA GLN A 35 -1.75 4.88 15.96
C GLN A 35 -3.19 4.62 15.51
N THR A 36 -3.85 3.61 16.10
CA THR A 36 -5.20 3.20 15.73
C THR A 36 -6.12 3.19 16.94
N LYS A 37 -7.41 2.87 16.73
CA LYS A 37 -8.35 2.62 17.82
C LYS A 37 -8.52 1.15 18.14
N PHE A 38 -7.62 0.30 17.63
CA PHE A 38 -7.69 -1.14 17.80
C PHE A 38 -6.87 -1.60 18.99
N THR A 39 -7.43 -2.56 19.71
CA THR A 39 -6.73 -3.33 20.73
C THR A 39 -5.73 -4.31 20.09
N LYS A 40 -4.77 -4.79 20.89
CA LYS A 40 -3.81 -5.82 20.44
C LYS A 40 -4.51 -7.06 19.89
N GLN A 41 -5.67 -7.42 20.45
CA GLN A 41 -6.45 -8.58 20.02
C GLN A 41 -7.06 -8.36 18.64
N GLU A 42 -7.69 -7.21 18.41
CA GLU A 42 -8.29 -6.88 17.10
C GLU A 42 -7.22 -6.81 16.01
N ILE A 43 -6.07 -6.18 16.30
CA ILE A 43 -4.94 -6.13 15.36
C ILE A 43 -4.47 -7.55 15.02
N ARG A 44 -4.35 -8.45 16.00
CA ARG A 44 -3.98 -9.85 15.76
C ARG A 44 -5.00 -10.60 14.91
N VAL A 45 -6.30 -10.40 15.16
CA VAL A 45 -7.38 -11.01 14.37
C VAL A 45 -7.31 -10.52 12.92
N MET A 46 -7.17 -9.22 12.72
CA MET A 46 -7.02 -8.62 11.39
C MET A 46 -5.79 -9.20 10.69
N TYR A 47 -4.62 -9.20 11.33
CA TYR A 47 -3.39 -9.73 10.74
C TYR A 47 -3.47 -11.23 10.44
N ARG A 48 -4.25 -12.00 11.23
CA ARG A 48 -4.49 -13.43 10.98
C ARG A 48 -5.20 -13.68 9.66
N GLY A 49 -6.07 -12.77 9.22
CA GLY A 49 -6.77 -12.84 7.93
C GLY A 49 -5.88 -12.52 6.72
N PHE A 50 -4.76 -11.84 6.93
CA PHE A 50 -3.82 -11.42 5.87
C PHE A 50 -2.50 -12.19 5.88
N LYS A 51 -2.23 -12.99 6.92
CA LYS A 51 -1.02 -13.80 7.01
C LYS A 51 -1.18 -15.04 6.12
N THR A 52 -0.60 -14.99 4.92
CA THR A 52 -0.33 -16.16 4.07
C THR A 52 0.82 -16.98 4.65
#